data_AF-A0A162SUK9-F1
#
_entry.id   AF-A0A162SUK9-F1
#
_cell.length_a   1.000
_cell.length_b   1.000
_cell.length_c   1.000
_cell.angle_alpha   90.00
_cell.angle_beta   90.00
_cell.angle_gamma   90.00
#
_symmetry.space_group_name_H-M   'P 1'
#
loop_
_entity.id
_entity.type
_entity.pdbx_description
1 polymer ?
#
loop_
_entity_poly.entity_id
_entity_poly.type
_entity_poly.pdbx_seq_one_letter_code
_entity_poly.pdbx_strand_id
1 'polypeptide(L)'
;MRDIILESSRARGKELNEKTVKTMIIIFVILTCWYTAYANPSILGIIESVSGPTGAVILLILPMYAIRKVAVLAKYRGKMSNVFVTVVGVITVLAVFSGVF
;
A
#
# COMPACT_ATOMS: atom_id res chain seq x y z
N MET A 1 9.72 -9.53 7.76
CA MET A 1 11.11 -9.14 8.07
C MET A 1 11.50 -9.48 9.51
N ARG A 2 10.81 -8.97 10.54
CA ARG A 2 11.11 -9.34 11.94
C ARG A 2 11.06 -10.85 12.21
N ASP A 3 10.01 -11.53 11.73
CA ASP A 3 9.83 -12.98 11.90
C ASP A 3 10.95 -13.78 11.24
N ILE A 4 11.27 -13.41 10.00
CA ILE A 4 12.31 -14.06 9.18
C ILE A 4 13.70 -13.92 9.84
N ILE A 5 13.98 -12.77 10.48
CA ILE A 5 15.23 -12.52 11.19
C ILE A 5 15.28 -13.26 12.53
N LEU A 6 14.15 -13.38 13.24
CA LEU A 6 14.06 -14.13 14.50
C LEU A 6 14.16 -15.64 14.25
N GLU A 7 13.54 -16.15 13.19
CA GLU A 7 13.59 -17.57 12.80
C GLU A 7 15.00 -17.99 12.33
N SER A 8 15.66 -17.15 11.52
CA SER A 8 17.05 -17.36 11.11
C SER A 8 18.08 -17.22 12.25
N SER A 9 17.74 -16.48 13.32
CA SER A 9 18.58 -16.34 14.52
C SER A 9 18.34 -17.46 15.54
N ARG A 10 17.11 -17.98 15.62
CA ARG A 10 16.75 -19.18 16.39
C ARG A 10 17.42 -20.43 15.80
N ALA A 11 17.54 -20.53 14.48
CA ALA A 11 18.34 -21.57 13.80
C ALA A 11 19.86 -21.46 14.10
N ARG A 12 20.33 -20.32 14.62
CA ARG A 12 21.73 -20.03 14.96
C ARG A 12 22.01 -19.96 16.46
N GLY A 13 21.03 -20.33 17.31
CA GLY A 13 21.20 -20.50 18.76
C GLY A 13 21.41 -19.22 19.59
N LYS A 14 21.10 -18.03 19.06
CA LYS A 14 21.21 -16.76 19.80
C LYS A 14 19.83 -16.15 20.05
N GLU A 15 19.47 -15.98 21.32
CA GLU A 15 18.29 -15.23 21.74
C GLU A 15 18.54 -13.73 21.54
N LEU A 16 18.35 -13.26 20.31
CA LEU A 16 18.41 -11.84 20.02
C LEU A 16 17.20 -11.15 20.64
N ASN A 17 17.46 -10.16 21.49
CA ASN A 17 16.43 -9.32 22.09
C ASN A 17 15.59 -8.67 20.97
N GLU A 18 14.32 -9.06 20.86
CA GLU A 18 13.39 -8.60 19.82
C GLU A 18 13.33 -7.07 19.73
N LYS A 19 13.52 -6.39 20.87
CA LYS A 19 13.57 -4.93 20.96
C LYS A 19 14.79 -4.37 20.21
N THR A 20 15.95 -4.99 20.34
CA THR A 20 17.18 -4.56 19.65
C THR A 20 17.06 -4.78 18.15
N VAL A 21 16.51 -5.93 17.73
CA VAL A 21 16.29 -6.22 16.30
C VAL A 21 15.29 -5.24 15.69
N LYS A 22 14.17 -4.97 16.38
CA LYS A 22 13.18 -3.99 15.94
C LYS A 22 13.77 -2.59 15.84
N THR A 23 14.52 -2.15 16.85
CA THR A 23 15.19 -0.84 16.85
C THR A 23 16.21 -0.74 15.72
N MET A 24 17.00 -1.79 15.47
CA MET A 24 17.96 -1.81 14.38
C MET A 24 17.29 -1.71 13.01
N ILE A 25 16.17 -2.42 12.81
CA ILE A 25 15.38 -2.32 11.57
C ILE A 25 14.83 -0.89 11.40
N ILE A 26 14.28 -0.30 12.46
CA ILE A 26 13.74 1.07 12.40
C ILE A 26 14.84 2.07 12.04
N ILE A 27 16.00 1.99 12.70
CA ILE A 27 17.14 2.87 12.41
C ILE A 27 17.60 2.68 10.96
N PHE A 28 17.71 1.43 10.50
CA PHE A 28 18.09 1.13 9.13
C PHE A 28 17.10 1.71 8.10
N VAL A 29 15.79 1.56 8.33
CA VAL A 29 14.74 2.12 7.47
C VAL A 29 14.80 3.65 7.46
N ILE A 30 15.00 4.29 8.62
CA ILE A 30 15.11 5.76 8.69
C ILE A 30 16.33 6.26 7.92
N LEU A 31 17.50 5.64 8.11
CA LEU A 31 18.73 6.06 7.43
C LEU A 31 18.65 5.88 5.92
N THR A 32 18.12 4.73 5.46
CA THR A 32 17.93 4.47 4.03
C THR A 32 16.91 5.42 3.40
N CYS A 33 15.80 5.71 4.09
CA CYS A 33 14.80 6.67 3.62
C CYS A 33 15.37 8.10 3.54
N TRP A 34 16.11 8.53 4.56
CA TRP A 34 16.76 9.84 4.57
C TRP A 34 17.81 9.97 3.46
N TYR A 35 18.65 8.95 3.27
CA TYR A 35 19.62 8.91 2.19
C TYR A 35 18.97 8.95 0.81
N THR A 36 17.91 8.15 0.61
CA THR A 36 17.14 8.15 -0.64
C THR A 36 16.52 9.53 -0.93
N ALA A 37 16.04 10.21 0.12
CA ALA A 37 15.45 11.54 0.01
C ALA A 37 16.45 12.64 -0.36
N TYR A 38 17.70 12.50 0.08
CA TYR A 38 18.76 13.43 -0.30
C TYR A 38 19.31 13.15 -1.71
N ALA A 39 19.45 11.87 -2.09
CA ALA A 39 20.09 11.48 -3.35
C ALA A 39 19.19 11.63 -4.59
N ASN A 40 17.86 11.52 -4.46
CA ASN A 40 16.94 11.60 -5.59
C ASN A 40 15.79 12.57 -5.30
N PRO A 41 15.69 13.71 -6.01
CA PRO A 41 14.56 14.64 -5.88
C PRO A 41 13.22 14.05 -6.38
N SER A 42 13.22 12.83 -6.95
CA SER A 42 12.03 12.12 -7.43
C SER A 42 11.30 11.30 -6.35
N ILE A 43 11.59 11.50 -5.05
CA ILE A 43 10.81 10.90 -3.95
C ILE A 43 9.31 11.10 -4.16
N LEU A 44 8.91 12.28 -4.65
CA LEU A 44 7.52 12.58 -4.96
C LEU A 44 6.97 11.63 -6.04
N GLY A 45 7.74 11.36 -7.11
CA GLY A 45 7.37 10.41 -8.16
C GLY A 45 7.37 8.95 -7.71
N ILE A 46 8.28 8.55 -6.80
CA ILE A 46 8.25 7.21 -6.19
C ILE A 46 7.01 7.05 -5.30
N ILE A 47 6.69 8.08 -4.50
CA ILE A 47 5.47 8.09 -3.69
C ILE A 47 4.24 8.06 -4.60
N GLU A 48 4.21 8.85 -5.67
CA GLU A 48 3.07 8.93 -6.59
C GLU A 48 2.86 7.63 -7.36
N SER A 49 3.93 7.00 -7.84
CA SER A 49 3.86 5.71 -8.55
C SER A 49 3.38 4.54 -7.68
N VAL A 50 3.65 4.57 -6.37
CA VAL A 50 3.19 3.52 -5.44
C VAL A 50 1.83 3.85 -4.83
N SER A 51 1.67 5.07 -4.32
CA SER A 51 0.46 5.50 -3.61
C SER A 51 -0.68 5.89 -4.54
N GLY A 52 -0.39 6.37 -5.76
CA GLY A 52 -1.39 6.73 -6.77
C GLY A 52 -2.25 5.53 -7.15
N PRO A 53 -1.68 4.45 -7.73
CA PRO A 53 -2.45 3.29 -8.14
C PRO A 53 -3.16 2.62 -6.97
N THR A 54 -2.44 2.45 -5.85
CA THR A 54 -2.97 1.81 -4.64
C THR A 54 -4.13 2.62 -4.03
N GLY A 55 -3.98 3.94 -3.93
CA GLY A 55 -4.99 4.85 -3.41
C GLY A 55 -6.23 4.91 -4.29
N ALA A 56 -6.07 5.00 -5.61
CA ALA A 56 -7.19 5.00 -6.55
C ALA A 56 -8.02 3.70 -6.46
N VAL A 57 -7.36 2.54 -6.36
CA VAL A 57 -8.02 1.24 -6.21
C VAL A 57 -8.76 1.14 -4.87
N ILE A 58 -8.11 1.53 -3.76
CA ILE A 58 -8.73 1.47 -2.42
C ILE A 58 -9.91 2.43 -2.30
N LEU A 59 -9.81 3.65 -2.84
CA LEU A 59 -10.86 4.64 -2.67
C LEU A 59 -12.03 4.43 -3.64
N LEU A 60 -11.78 3.99 -4.88
CA LEU A 60 -12.79 4.00 -5.93
C LEU A 60 -13.30 2.59 -6.29
N ILE A 61 -12.41 1.59 -6.34
CA ILE A 61 -12.78 0.22 -6.71
C ILE A 61 -13.25 -0.59 -5.49
N LEU A 62 -12.58 -0.47 -4.34
CA LEU A 62 -12.90 -1.22 -3.13
C LEU A 62 -14.35 -1.05 -2.65
N PRO A 63 -14.94 0.16 -2.54
CA PRO A 63 -16.32 0.29 -2.08
C PRO A 63 -17.32 -0.34 -3.07
N MET A 64 -17.04 -0.20 -4.37
CA MET A 64 -17.85 -0.80 -5.41
C MET A 64 -17.78 -2.33 -5.41
N TYR A 65 -16.59 -2.88 -5.15
CA TYR A 65 -16.39 -4.31 -4.96
C TYR A 65 -17.07 -4.82 -3.69
N ALA A 66 -16.99 -4.07 -2.58
CA ALA A 66 -17.63 -4.42 -1.32
C ALA A 66 -19.16 -4.50 -1.44
N ILE A 67 -19.81 -3.55 -2.15
CA ILE A 67 -21.26 -3.58 -2.39
C ILE A 67 -21.68 -4.80 -3.25
N ARG A 68 -20.80 -5.27 -4.15
CA ARG A 68 -21.04 -6.50 -4.93
C ARG A 68 -20.79 -7.77 -4.11
N LYS A 69 -19.84 -7.79 -3.18
CA LYS A 69 -19.49 -9.03 -2.44
C LYS A 69 -20.30 -9.22 -1.16
N VAL A 70 -20.75 -8.15 -0.51
CA VAL A 70 -21.41 -8.20 0.79
C VAL A 70 -22.94 -8.17 0.63
N ALA A 71 -23.61 -9.25 1.06
CA ALA A 71 -25.07 -9.40 0.93
C ALA A 71 -25.86 -8.34 1.72
N VAL A 72 -25.34 -7.85 2.85
CA VAL A 72 -25.96 -6.76 3.64
C VAL A 72 -26.02 -5.44 2.85
N LEU A 73 -25.08 -5.22 1.92
CA LEU A 73 -25.05 -4.05 1.04
C LEU A 73 -25.83 -4.26 -0.26
N ALA A 74 -26.49 -5.41 -0.44
CA ALA A 74 -27.29 -5.70 -1.63
C ALA A 74 -28.42 -4.68 -1.86
N LYS A 75 -28.94 -4.05 -0.79
CA LYS A 75 -29.93 -2.96 -0.85
C LYS A 75 -29.42 -1.71 -1.61
N TYR A 76 -28.10 -1.55 -1.74
CA TYR A 76 -27.46 -0.47 -2.48
C TYR A 76 -26.96 -0.90 -3.86
N ARG A 77 -27.15 -2.17 -4.25
CA ARG A 77 -26.85 -2.62 -5.61
C ARG A 77 -27.79 -1.94 -6.61
N GLY A 78 -27.26 -1.60 -7.79
CA GLY A 78 -28.05 -1.06 -8.90
C GLY A 78 -28.43 0.43 -8.82
N LYS A 79 -28.02 1.17 -7.79
CA LYS A 79 -28.21 2.64 -7.79
C LYS A 79 -27.33 3.27 -8.89
N MET A 80 -27.86 4.25 -9.62
CA MET A 80 -27.10 5.00 -10.64
C MET A 80 -25.78 5.59 -10.10
N SER A 81 -25.76 5.97 -8.81
CA SER A 81 -24.55 6.42 -8.11
C SER A 81 -23.42 5.38 -8.09
N ASN A 82 -23.74 4.09 -7.96
CA ASN A 82 -22.75 3.02 -8.01
C ASN A 82 -22.12 2.88 -9.40
N VAL A 83 -22.92 3.02 -10.45
CA VAL A 83 -22.43 2.98 -11.83
C VAL A 83 -21.51 4.17 -12.08
N PHE A 84 -21.92 5.38 -11.66
CA PHE A 84 -21.10 6.58 -11.75
C PHE A 84 -19.75 6.42 -11.04
N VAL A 85 -19.75 5.98 -9.78
CA VAL A 85 -18.51 5.79 -9.00
C VAL A 85 -17.62 4.71 -9.61
N THR A 86 -18.20 3.64 -10.18
CA THR A 86 -17.42 2.61 -10.86
C THR A 86 -16.76 3.16 -12.13
N VAL A 87 -17.50 3.92 -12.95
CA VAL A 87 -16.97 4.51 -14.20
C VAL A 87 -15.88 5.54 -13.91
N VAL A 88 -16.12 6.47 -12.98
CA VAL A 88 -15.10 7.43 -12.53
C VAL A 88 -13.90 6.70 -11.95
N GLY A 89 -14.13 5.66 -11.13
CA GLY A 89 -13.07 4.82 -10.58
C GLY A 89 -12.19 4.17 -11.64
N VAL A 90 -12.79 3.61 -12.69
CA VAL A 90 -12.05 3.03 -13.81
C VAL A 90 -11.27 4.11 -14.56
N ILE A 91 -11.87 5.26 -14.85
CA ILE A 91 -11.18 6.37 -15.52
C ILE A 91 -10.00 6.87 -14.68
N THR A 92 -10.16 7.01 -13.36
CA THR A 92 -9.09 7.45 -12.46
C THR A 92 -7.97 6.42 -12.38
N VAL A 93 -8.28 5.13 -12.29
CA VAL A 93 -7.25 4.08 -12.31
C VAL A 93 -6.47 4.14 -13.63
N LEU A 94 -7.16 4.26 -14.77
CA LEU A 94 -6.52 4.40 -16.08
C LEU A 94 -5.64 5.66 -16.16
N ALA A 95 -6.13 6.80 -15.69
CA ALA A 95 -5.37 8.06 -15.69
C ALA A 95 -4.12 7.99 -14.81
N VAL A 96 -4.21 7.37 -13.63
CA VAL A 96 -3.08 7.17 -12.74
C VAL A 96 -2.07 6.20 -13.36
N PHE A 97 -2.53 5.09 -13.96
CA PHE A 97 -1.63 4.17 -14.66
C PHE A 97 -0.92 4.84 -15.84
N SER A 98 -1.62 5.68 -16.62
CA SER A 98 -1.01 6.45 -17.71
C SER A 98 -0.14 7.62 -17.26
N GLY A 99 -0.32 8.14 -16.05
CA GLY A 99 0.54 9.18 -15.49
C GLY A 99 1.80 8.63 -14.81
N VAL A 100 1.76 7.36 -14.39
CA VAL A 100 2.87 6.64 -13.76
C VAL A 100 3.80 5.98 -14.79
N PHE A 101 3.35 5.79 -16.04
CA PHE A 101 4.08 5.15 -17.13
C PHE A 101 4.44 6.14 -18.23
#